data_AF-A0A1G8A7W5-F1
#
_entry.id   AF-A0A1G8A7W5-F1
#
_cell.length_a   1.000
_cell.length_b   1.000
_cell.length_c   1.000
_cell.angle_alpha   90.00
_cell.angle_beta   90.00
_cell.angle_gamma   90.00
#
_symmetry.space_group_name_H-M   'P 1'
#
loop_
_entity.id
_entity.type
_entity.pdbx_description
1 polymer ?
#
loop_
_entity_poly.entity_id
_entity_poly.type
_entity_poly.pdbx_seq_one_letter_code
_entity_poly.pdbx_strand_id
1 'polypeptide(L)'
;MTHYISATIRNMKWILFFILPVALSLFVSCSKDESHTGMPIVSSVTLLDSTKQDSAFVRALPGTLILITGQNLGGITRVEFNGQSAYFNQTYNTDTHLIITIPGNAPTEATDPKVPNTIHIVTTHGETSYSFVVDIPPPSIAVISNENALPGDSLIIYGSSLWLIDKIVLPGGREITAFAANEAGTRVGLIMPDLGSDTGRLVIHAKYGTTMSDGPLNDHESGDVISNLTNAGETGENPVFNWGWWGANRTNDATLFPGTRGSYLQNIFGGVGANDGAWWNGNRSGNFSDITNMFTAAIMTQQASNYVLKFEINTKEPWTAGINLIRFGDNYAYRFMPWSGAPDSKFDTEDKWRTVTINLAAFKAAADGKEGTGAGAVTMGDLLKPGGVVTFGYRFITEDAPVDVYNAAYDNFRIIKIR
;
A
#
# COMPACT_ATOMS: atom_id res chain seq x y z
N MET A 1 -71.89 -109.51 8.51
CA MET A 1 -72.70 -108.27 8.48
C MET A 1 -71.90 -107.25 7.67
N THR A 2 -72.44 -106.91 6.50
CA THR A 2 -72.20 -105.74 5.62
C THR A 2 -71.86 -104.45 6.42
N HIS A 3 -71.08 -103.44 6.02
CA HIS A 3 -70.56 -102.82 4.78
C HIS A 3 -69.26 -102.03 5.14
N TYR A 4 -68.18 -102.02 4.34
CA TYR A 4 -67.73 -101.03 3.32
C TYR A 4 -67.43 -99.55 3.76
N ILE A 5 -66.21 -99.08 3.37
CA ILE A 5 -65.75 -97.69 3.06
C ILE A 5 -65.52 -96.76 4.27
N SER A 6 -64.59 -95.79 4.33
CA SER A 6 -63.20 -95.52 3.92
C SER A 6 -62.86 -94.12 4.50
N ALA A 7 -61.57 -93.79 4.61
CA ALA A 7 -60.96 -92.45 4.76
C ALA A 7 -61.04 -91.75 6.15
N THR A 8 -59.98 -91.77 6.97
CA THR A 8 -58.71 -90.97 7.03
C THR A 8 -58.84 -89.59 7.74
N ILE A 9 -57.84 -89.33 8.60
CA ILE A 9 -57.20 -88.05 8.97
C ILE A 9 -57.34 -87.59 10.45
N ARG A 10 -56.32 -88.00 11.22
CA ARG A 10 -55.36 -87.17 11.99
C ARG A 10 -55.88 -86.26 13.11
N ASN A 11 -55.41 -86.51 14.34
CA ASN A 11 -55.11 -85.46 15.32
C ASN A 11 -54.04 -85.98 16.31
N MET A 12 -52.82 -85.43 16.21
CA MET A 12 -51.70 -85.71 17.11
C MET A 12 -51.60 -84.57 18.14
N LYS A 13 -51.41 -84.98 19.39
CA LYS A 13 -51.47 -84.22 20.63
C LYS A 13 -50.07 -83.88 21.15
N TRP A 14 -49.97 -82.75 21.87
CA TRP A 14 -49.05 -82.43 22.99
C TRP A 14 -47.60 -82.01 22.65
N ILE A 15 -46.82 -81.23 23.43
CA ILE A 15 -46.91 -80.30 24.58
C ILE A 15 -45.54 -79.55 24.59
N LEU A 16 -45.51 -78.36 25.20
CA LEU A 16 -44.39 -77.44 25.50
C LEU A 16 -42.97 -78.05 25.73
N PHE A 17 -41.90 -77.34 25.30
CA PHE A 17 -40.99 -76.47 26.11
C PHE A 17 -39.71 -76.09 25.34
N PHE A 18 -39.05 -74.99 25.76
CA PHE A 18 -37.80 -74.34 25.27
C PHE A 18 -37.94 -73.39 24.07
N ILE A 19 -37.32 -72.20 23.97
CA ILE A 19 -36.75 -71.14 24.82
C ILE A 19 -36.24 -70.09 23.78
N LEU A 20 -36.16 -68.81 24.15
CA LEU A 20 -35.42 -67.69 23.49
C LEU A 20 -36.21 -66.75 22.53
N PRO A 21 -36.04 -65.41 22.65
CA PRO A 21 -37.14 -64.45 22.53
C PRO A 21 -37.17 -63.67 21.19
N VAL A 22 -38.38 -63.49 20.64
CA VAL A 22 -38.70 -62.56 19.54
C VAL A 22 -39.28 -61.28 20.13
N ALA A 23 -38.46 -60.55 20.90
CA ALA A 23 -38.83 -59.27 21.49
C ALA A 23 -37.67 -58.28 21.35
N LEU A 24 -37.26 -58.00 20.12
CA LEU A 24 -36.34 -56.89 19.81
C LEU A 24 -36.47 -56.46 18.34
N SER A 25 -37.60 -55.87 17.97
CA SER A 25 -37.77 -55.25 16.64
C SER A 25 -38.75 -54.07 16.69
N LEU A 26 -38.54 -53.20 17.67
CA LEU A 26 -39.01 -51.82 17.64
C LEU A 26 -37.79 -50.88 17.66
N PHE A 27 -36.95 -50.98 16.64
CA PHE A 27 -36.13 -49.84 16.22
C PHE A 27 -36.81 -49.24 14.99
N VAL A 28 -37.63 -48.21 15.25
CA VAL A 28 -38.02 -47.24 14.24
C VAL A 28 -36.72 -46.58 13.79
N SER A 29 -36.22 -47.01 12.62
CA SER A 29 -35.23 -46.27 11.87
C SER A 29 -35.95 -45.10 11.22
N CYS A 30 -35.88 -43.91 11.83
CA CYS A 30 -36.06 -42.68 11.07
C CYS A 30 -34.95 -42.65 10.01
N SER A 31 -35.32 -42.79 8.74
CA SER A 31 -34.47 -42.38 7.64
C SER A 31 -34.20 -40.88 7.81
N LYS A 32 -32.98 -40.52 8.25
CA LYS A 32 -32.44 -39.19 8.00
C LYS A 32 -32.05 -39.11 6.52
N ASP A 33 -33.06 -39.11 5.66
CA ASP A 33 -32.92 -38.59 4.31
C ASP A 33 -33.52 -37.19 4.34
N GLU A 34 -32.73 -36.23 4.83
CA GLU A 34 -32.94 -34.82 4.50
C GLU A 34 -32.51 -34.67 3.04
N SER A 35 -33.35 -35.13 2.12
CA SER A 35 -33.16 -34.86 0.71
C SER A 35 -33.28 -33.35 0.52
N HIS A 36 -32.14 -32.65 0.40
CA HIS A 36 -32.07 -31.24 0.04
C HIS A 36 -32.70 -31.09 -1.36
N THR A 37 -33.99 -30.79 -1.40
CA THR A 37 -34.83 -30.90 -2.61
C THR A 37 -35.32 -29.55 -3.14
N GLY A 38 -35.00 -28.45 -2.46
CA GLY A 38 -35.31 -27.10 -2.94
C GLY A 38 -34.09 -26.43 -3.57
N MET A 39 -34.30 -25.57 -4.57
CA MET A 39 -33.23 -24.71 -5.10
C MET A 39 -32.61 -23.85 -3.97
N PRO A 40 -31.31 -23.54 -4.05
CA PRO A 40 -30.68 -22.65 -3.07
C PRO A 40 -31.33 -21.26 -3.09
N ILE A 41 -31.52 -20.67 -1.92
CA ILE A 41 -32.06 -19.31 -1.76
C ILE A 41 -31.11 -18.54 -0.87
N VAL A 42 -30.70 -17.35 -1.30
CA VAL A 42 -29.98 -16.38 -0.45
C VAL A 42 -30.98 -15.35 0.06
N SER A 43 -31.10 -15.22 1.38
CA SER A 43 -31.98 -14.24 2.02
C SER A 43 -31.23 -12.97 2.42
N SER A 44 -29.96 -13.07 2.82
CA SER A 44 -29.15 -11.92 3.18
C SER A 44 -27.65 -12.21 3.12
N VAL A 45 -26.87 -11.14 3.05
CA VAL A 45 -25.41 -11.14 3.22
C VAL A 45 -25.08 -10.19 4.36
N THR A 46 -24.29 -10.64 5.33
CA THR A 46 -23.89 -9.85 6.52
C THR A 46 -22.40 -9.98 6.82
N LEU A 47 -21.88 -9.14 7.70
CA LEU A 47 -20.57 -9.36 8.33
C LEU A 47 -20.72 -10.42 9.45
N LEU A 48 -19.64 -11.15 9.75
CA LEU A 48 -19.63 -12.13 10.86
C LEU A 48 -19.74 -11.48 12.25
N ASP A 49 -19.46 -10.18 12.35
CA ASP A 49 -19.60 -9.42 13.58
C ASP A 49 -21.09 -9.22 13.90
N SER A 50 -21.58 -9.93 14.92
CA SER A 50 -22.98 -9.90 15.36
C SER A 50 -23.45 -8.52 15.83
N THR A 51 -22.53 -7.60 16.15
CA THR A 51 -22.86 -6.21 16.50
C THR A 51 -23.10 -5.32 15.28
N LYS A 52 -22.81 -5.82 14.06
CA LYS A 52 -23.00 -5.15 12.77
C LYS A 52 -23.99 -5.88 11.86
N GLN A 53 -24.74 -6.85 12.38
CA GLN A 53 -25.69 -7.67 11.62
C GLN A 53 -27.01 -6.97 11.27
N ASP A 54 -27.29 -5.79 11.83
CA ASP A 54 -28.57 -5.08 11.64
C ASP A 54 -28.76 -4.42 10.25
N SER A 55 -27.91 -4.73 9.27
CA SER A 55 -28.10 -4.31 7.89
C SER A 55 -27.62 -5.39 6.94
N ALA A 56 -28.54 -5.97 6.16
CA ALA A 56 -28.15 -6.77 5.00
C ALA A 56 -27.27 -5.91 4.08
N PHE A 57 -26.06 -6.38 3.80
CA PHE A 57 -25.12 -5.68 2.94
C PHE A 57 -25.46 -6.01 1.49
N VAL A 58 -25.59 -4.96 0.68
CA VAL A 58 -25.69 -5.09 -0.77
C VAL A 58 -24.34 -4.88 -1.45
N ARG A 59 -23.28 -4.60 -0.66
CA ARG A 59 -21.92 -4.38 -1.15
C ARG A 59 -20.85 -4.63 -0.09
N ALA A 60 -19.65 -5.05 -0.50
CA ALA A 60 -18.47 -5.13 0.36
C ALA A 60 -17.16 -5.14 -0.47
N LEU A 61 -16.05 -4.77 0.16
CA LEU A 61 -14.73 -4.76 -0.49
C LEU A 61 -14.18 -6.19 -0.71
N PRO A 62 -13.36 -6.42 -1.76
CA PRO A 62 -12.53 -7.61 -1.89
C PRO A 62 -11.77 -7.92 -0.60
N GLY A 63 -11.61 -9.22 -0.28
CA GLY A 63 -10.97 -9.68 0.95
C GLY A 63 -11.86 -9.64 2.20
N THR A 64 -13.07 -9.07 2.12
CA THR A 64 -14.00 -9.06 3.26
C THR A 64 -14.54 -10.47 3.54
N LEU A 65 -14.51 -10.89 4.81
CA LEU A 65 -15.16 -12.10 5.29
C LEU A 65 -16.64 -11.82 5.54
N ILE A 66 -17.52 -12.55 4.85
CA ILE A 66 -18.96 -12.36 4.89
C ILE A 66 -19.69 -13.65 5.32
N LEU A 67 -20.88 -13.46 5.84
CA LEU A 67 -21.86 -14.50 6.16
C LEU A 67 -23.02 -14.40 5.18
N ILE A 68 -23.23 -15.44 4.40
CA ILE A 68 -24.38 -15.58 3.51
C ILE A 68 -25.41 -16.43 4.25
N THR A 69 -26.61 -15.88 4.48
CA THR A 69 -27.73 -16.57 5.11
C THR A 69 -28.79 -16.90 4.06
N GLY A 70 -29.41 -18.06 4.17
CA GLY A 70 -30.31 -18.57 3.17
C GLY A 70 -31.04 -19.87 3.54
N GLN A 71 -31.48 -20.59 2.52
CA GLN A 71 -32.11 -21.90 2.60
C GLN A 71 -31.55 -22.80 1.51
N ASN A 72 -31.53 -24.11 1.75
CA ASN A 72 -31.00 -25.13 0.83
C ASN A 72 -29.57 -24.81 0.36
N LEU A 73 -28.74 -24.26 1.24
CA LEU A 73 -27.33 -24.00 0.99
C LEU A 73 -26.45 -25.24 1.25
N GLY A 74 -27.03 -26.38 1.59
CA GLY A 74 -26.33 -27.65 1.67
C GLY A 74 -25.74 -28.04 0.33
N GLY A 75 -24.63 -28.79 0.33
CA GLY A 75 -24.06 -29.32 -0.93
C GLY A 75 -23.59 -28.26 -1.93
N ILE A 76 -23.19 -27.05 -1.48
CA ILE A 76 -22.53 -26.07 -2.34
C ILE A 76 -21.28 -26.70 -2.96
N THR A 77 -21.16 -26.56 -4.28
CA THR A 77 -20.00 -26.99 -5.07
C THR A 77 -19.17 -25.81 -5.56
N ARG A 78 -19.81 -24.64 -5.74
CA ARG A 78 -19.16 -23.44 -6.24
C ARG A 78 -19.86 -22.17 -5.76
N VAL A 79 -19.06 -21.16 -5.44
CA VAL A 79 -19.51 -19.79 -5.16
C VAL A 79 -18.66 -18.85 -6.00
N GLU A 80 -19.29 -17.93 -6.71
CA GLU A 80 -18.63 -16.97 -7.60
C GLU A 80 -19.07 -15.56 -7.24
N PHE A 81 -18.12 -14.63 -7.15
CA PHE A 81 -18.38 -13.19 -7.06
C PHE A 81 -18.06 -12.59 -8.42
N ASN A 82 -19.07 -12.08 -9.12
CA ASN A 82 -18.87 -11.52 -10.46
C ASN A 82 -18.16 -12.49 -11.42
N GLY A 83 -18.51 -13.79 -11.33
CA GLY A 83 -17.89 -14.86 -12.13
C GLY A 83 -16.53 -15.34 -11.60
N GLN A 84 -15.94 -14.69 -10.59
CA GLN A 84 -14.70 -15.15 -9.96
C GLN A 84 -15.01 -16.14 -8.84
N SER A 85 -14.54 -17.38 -9.01
CA SER A 85 -14.66 -18.44 -8.00
C SER A 85 -14.01 -18.04 -6.69
N ALA A 86 -14.73 -18.31 -5.60
CA ALA A 86 -14.30 -18.11 -4.23
C ALA A 86 -14.14 -19.45 -3.51
N TYR A 87 -13.07 -19.53 -2.72
CA TYR A 87 -12.85 -20.66 -1.84
C TYR A 87 -13.76 -20.54 -0.61
N PHE A 88 -14.36 -21.65 -0.22
CA PHE A 88 -15.08 -21.78 1.05
C PHE A 88 -14.74 -23.12 1.69
N ASN A 89 -14.79 -23.17 3.03
CA ASN A 89 -14.63 -24.42 3.75
C ASN A 89 -16.00 -25.11 3.86
N GLN A 90 -16.16 -26.24 3.18
CA GLN A 90 -17.41 -27.04 3.24
C GLN A 90 -17.80 -27.44 4.66
N THR A 91 -16.82 -27.61 5.57
CA THR A 91 -17.08 -27.98 6.97
C THR A 91 -17.83 -26.89 7.75
N TYR A 92 -17.70 -25.63 7.33
CA TYR A 92 -18.40 -24.49 7.95
C TYR A 92 -19.70 -24.13 7.24
N ASN A 93 -20.02 -24.84 6.15
CA ASN A 93 -21.26 -24.66 5.43
C ASN A 93 -22.37 -25.46 6.11
N THR A 94 -23.54 -24.83 6.21
CA THR A 94 -24.77 -25.47 6.69
C THR A 94 -25.85 -25.25 5.65
N ASP A 95 -27.02 -25.86 5.82
CA ASP A 95 -28.14 -25.64 4.92
C ASP A 95 -28.68 -24.20 4.89
N THR A 96 -28.26 -23.38 5.86
CA THR A 96 -28.78 -22.02 6.06
C THR A 96 -27.71 -20.94 6.10
N HIS A 97 -26.43 -21.30 6.21
CA HIS A 97 -25.34 -20.35 6.41
C HIS A 97 -24.06 -20.80 5.70
N LEU A 98 -23.42 -19.84 5.04
CA LEU A 98 -22.11 -19.98 4.41
C LEU A 98 -21.21 -18.83 4.87
N ILE A 99 -20.05 -19.17 5.44
CA ILE A 99 -18.97 -18.22 5.74
C ILE A 99 -17.97 -18.26 4.59
N ILE A 100 -17.70 -17.11 3.98
CA ILE A 100 -16.83 -17.03 2.80
C ILE A 100 -16.10 -15.69 2.72
N THR A 101 -14.90 -15.69 2.17
CA THR A 101 -14.14 -14.47 1.89
C THR A 101 -14.30 -14.08 0.42
N ILE A 102 -14.60 -12.80 0.16
CA ILE A 102 -14.63 -12.27 -1.21
C ILE A 102 -13.21 -12.34 -1.79
N PRO A 103 -12.99 -12.96 -2.97
CA PRO A 103 -11.66 -13.03 -3.58
C PRO A 103 -11.06 -11.64 -3.80
N GLY A 104 -9.77 -11.49 -3.50
CA GLY A 104 -9.06 -10.21 -3.69
C GLY A 104 -9.00 -9.76 -5.16
N ASN A 105 -9.14 -10.70 -6.10
CA ASN A 105 -9.17 -10.47 -7.54
C ASN A 105 -10.59 -10.54 -8.13
N ALA A 106 -11.64 -10.50 -7.30
CA ALA A 106 -13.01 -10.47 -7.79
C ALA A 106 -13.22 -9.24 -8.69
N PRO A 107 -13.75 -9.40 -9.92
CA PRO A 107 -14.00 -8.29 -10.83
C PRO A 107 -14.90 -7.23 -10.19
N THR A 108 -14.64 -5.97 -10.52
CA THR A 108 -15.44 -4.81 -10.12
C THR A 108 -15.66 -3.91 -11.32
N GLU A 109 -16.40 -2.81 -11.17
CA GLU A 109 -16.56 -1.82 -12.25
C GLU A 109 -15.21 -1.23 -12.72
N ALA A 110 -14.20 -1.22 -11.84
CA ALA A 110 -12.86 -0.73 -12.16
C ALA A 110 -12.15 -1.61 -13.20
N THR A 111 -12.42 -2.92 -13.20
CA THR A 111 -11.78 -3.88 -14.10
C THR A 111 -12.70 -4.35 -15.23
N ASP A 112 -14.01 -4.30 -15.02
CA ASP A 112 -15.04 -4.58 -16.03
C ASP A 112 -16.26 -3.65 -15.84
N PRO A 113 -16.46 -2.66 -16.73
CA PRO A 113 -17.62 -1.76 -16.66
C PRO A 113 -18.98 -2.46 -16.76
N LYS A 114 -19.02 -3.72 -17.24
CA LYS A 114 -20.24 -4.54 -17.36
C LYS A 114 -20.32 -5.64 -16.30
N VAL A 115 -19.54 -5.52 -15.23
CA VAL A 115 -19.53 -6.47 -14.12
C VAL A 115 -20.96 -6.75 -13.64
N PRO A 116 -21.35 -8.02 -13.46
CA PRO A 116 -22.76 -8.38 -13.21
C PRO A 116 -23.26 -7.94 -11.82
N ASN A 117 -22.36 -7.68 -10.87
CA ASN A 117 -22.69 -7.37 -9.47
C ASN A 117 -23.60 -8.43 -8.83
N THR A 118 -23.12 -9.67 -8.85
CA THR A 118 -23.84 -10.83 -8.31
C THR A 118 -22.93 -11.79 -7.55
N ILE A 119 -23.47 -12.40 -6.51
CA ILE A 119 -22.98 -13.68 -5.96
C ILE A 119 -23.76 -14.78 -6.66
N HIS A 120 -23.05 -15.72 -7.28
CA HIS A 120 -23.64 -16.91 -7.90
C HIS A 120 -23.24 -18.14 -7.07
N ILE A 121 -24.23 -18.92 -6.64
CA ILE A 121 -24.05 -20.11 -5.79
C ILE A 121 -24.61 -21.31 -6.53
N VAL A 122 -23.79 -22.35 -6.68
CA VAL A 122 -24.17 -23.65 -7.27
C VAL A 122 -24.11 -24.72 -6.19
N THR A 123 -25.21 -25.45 -6.01
CA THR A 123 -25.30 -26.64 -5.16
C THR A 123 -25.41 -27.90 -6.03
N THR A 124 -25.40 -29.07 -5.41
CA THR A 124 -25.66 -30.35 -6.10
C THR A 124 -27.08 -30.49 -6.65
N HIS A 125 -27.99 -29.57 -6.30
CA HIS A 125 -29.42 -29.67 -6.58
C HIS A 125 -30.03 -28.39 -7.16
N GLY A 126 -29.22 -27.37 -7.47
CA GLY A 126 -29.67 -26.15 -8.14
C GLY A 126 -28.64 -25.03 -8.08
N GLU A 127 -29.01 -23.87 -8.61
CA GLU A 127 -28.20 -22.67 -8.55
C GLU A 127 -29.05 -21.44 -8.24
N THR A 128 -28.41 -20.39 -7.73
CA THR A 128 -29.08 -19.12 -7.43
C THR A 128 -28.11 -17.96 -7.61
N SER A 129 -28.66 -16.81 -7.97
CA SER A 129 -27.92 -15.55 -8.06
C SER A 129 -28.53 -14.53 -7.11
N TYR A 130 -27.67 -13.84 -6.38
CA TYR A 130 -28.03 -12.78 -5.46
C TYR A 130 -27.33 -11.49 -5.85
N SER A 131 -28.08 -10.40 -5.98
CA SER A 131 -27.53 -9.08 -6.33
C SER A 131 -26.62 -8.57 -5.22
N PHE A 132 -25.35 -8.34 -5.56
CA PHE A 132 -24.34 -7.91 -4.60
C PHE A 132 -23.17 -7.23 -5.32
N VAL A 133 -22.84 -6.02 -4.90
CA VAL A 133 -21.76 -5.24 -5.48
C VAL A 133 -20.44 -5.57 -4.78
N VAL A 134 -19.44 -6.05 -5.53
CA VAL A 134 -18.06 -6.07 -5.03
C VAL A 134 -17.51 -4.65 -5.18
N ASP A 135 -17.17 -4.04 -4.05
CA ASP A 135 -16.90 -2.62 -3.94
C ASP A 135 -15.45 -2.26 -4.33
N ILE A 136 -15.20 -0.98 -4.60
CA ILE A 136 -13.87 -0.44 -4.94
C ILE A 136 -13.40 0.43 -3.77
N PRO A 137 -12.17 0.24 -3.25
CA PRO A 137 -11.67 1.09 -2.18
C PRO A 137 -11.48 2.53 -2.66
N PRO A 138 -11.57 3.55 -1.77
CA PRO A 138 -11.16 4.90 -2.11
C PRO A 138 -9.71 4.95 -2.61
N PRO A 139 -9.38 5.89 -3.52
CA PRO A 139 -8.01 6.04 -4.00
C PRO A 139 -7.06 6.46 -2.87
N SER A 140 -5.78 6.10 -3.00
CA SER A 140 -4.71 6.62 -2.16
C SER A 140 -3.51 7.05 -3.01
N ILE A 141 -2.76 8.04 -2.53
CA ILE A 141 -1.50 8.47 -3.13
C ILE A 141 -0.38 8.03 -2.19
N ALA A 142 0.59 7.28 -2.73
CA ALA A 142 1.76 6.85 -1.99
C ALA A 142 2.98 7.71 -2.35
N VAL A 143 3.22 7.92 -3.65
CA VAL A 143 4.41 8.63 -4.16
C VAL A 143 4.05 9.45 -5.38
N ILE A 144 4.63 10.63 -5.49
CA ILE A 144 4.62 11.45 -6.71
C ILE A 144 6.05 11.45 -7.25
N SER A 145 6.22 11.19 -8.54
CA SER A 145 7.55 10.98 -9.13
C SER A 145 8.47 12.17 -8.99
N ASN A 146 7.94 13.39 -9.13
CA ASN A 146 8.65 14.64 -8.92
C ASN A 146 7.67 15.74 -8.47
N GLU A 147 7.66 16.07 -7.18
CA GLU A 147 6.80 17.12 -6.60
C GLU A 147 7.20 18.53 -7.06
N ASN A 148 8.39 18.68 -7.66
CA ASN A 148 8.93 19.90 -8.23
C ASN A 148 9.05 19.83 -9.77
N ALA A 149 8.23 19.00 -10.42
CA ALA A 149 8.18 18.88 -11.88
C ALA A 149 7.94 20.24 -12.58
N LEU A 150 8.64 20.47 -13.68
CA LEU A 150 8.49 21.65 -14.52
C LEU A 150 7.30 21.50 -15.48
N PRO A 151 6.78 22.61 -16.02
CA PRO A 151 5.75 22.56 -17.05
C PRO A 151 6.25 21.75 -18.26
N GLY A 152 5.43 20.79 -18.71
CA GLY A 152 5.78 19.87 -19.81
C GLY A 152 6.42 18.55 -19.36
N ASP A 153 6.85 18.43 -18.11
CA ASP A 153 7.39 17.16 -17.59
C ASP A 153 6.28 16.11 -17.44
N SER A 154 6.66 14.84 -17.57
CA SER A 154 5.80 13.72 -17.19
C SER A 154 5.78 13.57 -15.67
N LEU A 155 4.59 13.69 -15.07
CA LEU A 155 4.35 13.43 -13.66
C LEU A 155 3.65 12.09 -13.50
N ILE A 156 4.24 11.17 -12.73
CA ILE A 156 3.65 9.88 -12.41
C ILE A 156 3.27 9.86 -10.93
N ILE A 157 2.02 9.54 -10.65
CA ILE A 157 1.47 9.38 -9.31
C ILE A 157 1.28 7.89 -9.08
N TYR A 158 1.87 7.37 -8.01
CA TYR A 158 1.77 5.98 -7.58
C TYR A 158 0.88 5.89 -6.34
N GLY A 159 0.12 4.82 -6.23
CA GLY A 159 -0.79 4.62 -5.12
C GLY A 159 -1.62 3.35 -5.28
N SER A 160 -2.82 3.38 -4.70
CA SER A 160 -3.78 2.27 -4.77
C SER A 160 -5.14 2.79 -5.19
N SER A 161 -5.93 1.92 -5.82
CA SER A 161 -7.29 2.19 -6.26
C SER A 161 -7.42 3.41 -7.18
N LEU A 162 -6.42 3.65 -8.02
CA LEU A 162 -6.38 4.75 -9.00
C LEU A 162 -7.19 4.41 -10.27
N TRP A 163 -8.46 4.05 -10.09
CA TRP A 163 -9.41 3.77 -11.16
C TRP A 163 -10.55 4.79 -11.15
N LEU A 164 -11.26 4.89 -12.29
CA LEU A 164 -12.48 5.69 -12.41
C LEU A 164 -12.28 7.12 -11.87
N ILE A 165 -11.13 7.71 -12.18
CA ILE A 165 -10.77 9.08 -11.83
C ILE A 165 -11.59 10.01 -12.72
N ASP A 166 -12.30 10.95 -12.11
CA ASP A 166 -13.04 11.99 -12.83
C ASP A 166 -12.11 13.14 -13.21
N LYS A 167 -11.30 13.59 -12.25
CA LYS A 167 -10.29 14.65 -12.44
C LYS A 167 -9.20 14.62 -11.37
N ILE A 168 -8.06 15.19 -11.74
CA ILE A 168 -6.98 15.51 -10.81
C ILE A 168 -6.91 17.03 -10.69
N VAL A 169 -6.90 17.57 -9.47
CA VAL A 169 -6.78 19.01 -9.22
C VAL A 169 -5.39 19.30 -8.69
N LEU A 170 -4.66 20.14 -9.42
CA LEU A 170 -3.34 20.64 -9.07
C LEU A 170 -3.43 22.01 -8.37
N PRO A 171 -2.33 22.53 -7.78
CA PRO A 171 -2.30 23.86 -7.17
C PRO A 171 -2.89 24.95 -8.06
N GLY A 172 -3.47 25.97 -7.42
CA GLY A 172 -4.22 27.04 -8.10
C GLY A 172 -5.54 26.60 -8.74
N GLY A 173 -6.05 25.40 -8.39
CA GLY A 173 -7.36 24.93 -8.86
C GLY A 173 -7.37 24.40 -10.29
N ARG A 174 -6.20 24.00 -10.82
CA ARG A 174 -6.07 23.49 -12.19
C ARG A 174 -6.62 22.08 -12.28
N GLU A 175 -7.72 21.90 -13.01
CA GLU A 175 -8.34 20.60 -13.23
C GLU A 175 -7.71 19.90 -14.45
N ILE A 176 -7.28 18.66 -14.24
CA ILE A 176 -6.66 17.79 -15.24
C ILE A 176 -7.57 16.59 -15.48
N THR A 177 -8.07 16.50 -16.71
CA THR A 177 -8.83 15.34 -17.22
C THR A 177 -8.03 14.56 -18.26
N ALA A 178 -6.92 15.12 -18.75
CA ALA A 178 -5.99 14.47 -19.67
C ALA A 178 -4.90 13.75 -18.86
N PHE A 179 -5.15 12.50 -18.51
CA PHE A 179 -4.21 11.63 -17.81
C PHE A 179 -4.36 10.18 -18.28
N ALA A 180 -3.37 9.34 -17.98
CA ALA A 180 -3.36 7.92 -18.32
C ALA A 180 -3.18 7.08 -17.05
N ALA A 181 -4.25 6.39 -16.61
CA ALA A 181 -4.19 5.41 -15.54
C ALA A 181 -3.82 4.02 -16.08
N ASN A 182 -3.14 3.19 -15.29
CA ASN A 182 -2.91 1.80 -15.67
C ASN A 182 -4.07 0.90 -15.26
N GLU A 183 -4.22 -0.23 -15.95
CA GLU A 183 -5.27 -1.22 -15.68
C GLU A 183 -5.24 -1.75 -14.24
N ALA A 184 -4.04 -1.86 -13.64
CA ALA A 184 -3.89 -2.33 -12.26
C ALA A 184 -4.25 -1.28 -11.19
N GLY A 185 -4.56 -0.03 -11.56
CA GLY A 185 -4.94 1.02 -10.60
C GLY A 185 -3.85 1.41 -9.61
N THR A 186 -2.59 1.19 -9.99
CA THR A 186 -1.41 1.46 -9.16
C THR A 186 -0.65 2.71 -9.57
N ARG A 187 -0.94 3.26 -10.76
CA ARG A 187 -0.34 4.52 -11.22
C ARG A 187 -1.24 5.29 -12.18
N VAL A 188 -1.09 6.61 -12.15
CA VAL A 188 -1.63 7.53 -13.15
C VAL A 188 -0.54 8.49 -13.60
N GLY A 189 -0.43 8.72 -14.91
CA GLY A 189 0.51 9.66 -15.52
C GLY A 189 -0.20 10.86 -16.13
N LEU A 190 0.39 12.05 -15.98
CA LEU A 190 -0.09 13.29 -16.60
C LEU A 190 1.09 14.14 -17.07
N ILE A 191 0.83 15.10 -17.95
CA ILE A 191 1.80 16.14 -18.29
C ILE A 191 1.58 17.34 -17.38
N MET A 192 2.64 17.78 -16.72
CA MET A 192 2.58 18.85 -15.74
C MET A 192 2.23 20.18 -16.43
N PRO A 193 1.14 20.86 -16.06
CA PRO A 193 0.86 22.20 -16.58
C PRO A 193 1.75 23.23 -15.89
N ASP A 194 1.70 24.47 -16.38
CA ASP A 194 2.33 25.59 -15.67
C ASP A 194 1.54 25.95 -14.40
N LEU A 195 2.19 25.76 -13.24
CA LEU A 195 1.65 26.13 -11.93
C LEU A 195 1.97 27.57 -11.53
N GLY A 196 2.84 28.28 -12.25
CA GLY A 196 3.39 29.55 -11.78
C GLY A 196 3.96 29.41 -10.36
N SER A 197 3.57 30.33 -9.47
CA SER A 197 3.96 30.32 -8.05
C SER A 197 3.01 29.53 -7.14
N ASP A 198 1.96 28.89 -7.69
CA ASP A 198 0.96 28.23 -6.86
C ASP A 198 1.55 27.01 -6.14
N THR A 199 1.55 27.07 -4.81
CA THR A 199 1.91 25.97 -3.90
C THR A 199 0.64 25.26 -3.43
N GLY A 200 0.63 23.93 -3.43
CA GLY A 200 -0.51 23.20 -2.87
C GLY A 200 -0.48 21.70 -3.07
N ARG A 201 -1.41 21.00 -2.41
CA ARG A 201 -1.54 19.54 -2.54
C ARG A 201 -2.27 19.17 -3.83
N LEU A 202 -1.83 18.08 -4.44
CA LEU A 202 -2.56 17.42 -5.52
C LEU A 202 -3.77 16.69 -4.92
N VAL A 203 -4.92 16.78 -5.58
CA VAL A 203 -6.16 16.10 -5.17
C VAL A 203 -6.67 15.23 -6.32
N ILE A 204 -7.00 13.97 -6.04
CA ILE A 204 -7.62 13.06 -7.01
C ILE A 204 -9.09 12.91 -6.61
N HIS A 205 -9.99 13.21 -7.54
CA HIS A 205 -11.41 12.92 -7.43
C HIS A 205 -11.73 11.71 -8.30
N ALA A 206 -12.20 10.65 -7.67
CA ALA A 206 -12.65 9.43 -8.35
C ALA A 206 -14.07 9.09 -7.90
N LYS A 207 -14.75 8.25 -8.68
CA LYS A 207 -16.12 7.82 -8.41
C LYS A 207 -16.34 7.28 -6.98
N TYR A 208 -15.32 6.64 -6.40
CA TYR A 208 -15.38 5.97 -5.09
C TYR A 208 -14.64 6.71 -3.97
N GLY A 209 -14.24 7.96 -4.18
CA GLY A 209 -13.66 8.78 -3.13
C GLY A 209 -12.75 9.89 -3.63
N THR A 210 -12.23 10.64 -2.68
CA THR A 210 -11.25 11.71 -2.94
C THR A 210 -10.04 11.47 -2.06
N THR A 211 -8.85 11.70 -2.61
CA THR A 211 -7.58 11.63 -1.87
C THR A 211 -6.68 12.78 -2.25
N MET A 212 -5.69 13.08 -1.42
CA MET A 212 -4.75 14.17 -1.67
C MET A 212 -3.34 13.83 -1.20
N SER A 213 -2.33 14.45 -1.81
CA SER A 213 -0.93 14.22 -1.48
C SER A 213 -0.58 14.65 -0.06
N ASP A 214 0.40 13.98 0.56
CA ASP A 214 0.89 14.31 1.90
C ASP A 214 1.61 15.67 1.96
N GLY A 215 2.30 16.04 0.90
CA GLY A 215 3.02 17.32 0.77
C GLY A 215 2.50 18.16 -0.38
N PRO A 216 2.80 19.45 -0.39
CA PRO A 216 2.54 20.31 -1.54
C PRO A 216 3.43 19.92 -2.74
N LEU A 217 2.91 20.16 -3.94
CA LEU A 217 3.68 20.28 -5.16
C LEU A 217 4.11 21.74 -5.31
N ASN A 218 5.21 21.96 -6.03
CA ASN A 218 5.70 23.30 -6.37
C ASN A 218 5.85 24.18 -5.12
N ASP A 219 6.57 23.67 -4.13
CA ASP A 219 6.55 24.24 -2.78
C ASP A 219 7.45 25.46 -2.62
N HIS A 220 6.85 26.65 -2.61
CA HIS A 220 7.53 27.93 -2.42
C HIS A 220 7.14 28.63 -1.11
N GLU A 221 6.11 28.13 -0.43
CA GLU A 221 5.37 28.90 0.59
C GLU A 221 4.90 28.09 1.80
N SER A 222 5.06 26.75 1.82
CA SER A 222 4.57 25.94 2.95
C SER A 222 5.25 26.26 4.29
N GLY A 223 6.50 26.74 4.23
CA GLY A 223 7.40 26.83 5.38
C GLY A 223 8.06 25.51 5.77
N ASP A 224 7.80 24.42 5.03
CA ASP A 224 8.32 23.08 5.30
C ASP A 224 9.69 22.82 4.65
N VAL A 225 10.12 23.70 3.73
CA VAL A 225 11.44 23.63 3.07
C VAL A 225 12.53 23.99 4.06
N ILE A 226 13.50 23.09 4.21
CA ILE A 226 14.70 23.29 5.05
C ILE A 226 15.89 23.80 4.25
N SER A 227 15.96 23.48 2.96
CA SER A 227 16.97 24.01 2.04
C SER A 227 16.56 23.76 0.59
N ASN A 228 16.46 24.80 -0.20
CA ASN A 228 16.42 24.73 -1.67
C ASN A 228 17.69 25.31 -2.30
N LEU A 229 18.72 25.54 -1.47
CA LEU A 229 20.03 26.00 -1.87
C LEU A 229 20.03 27.32 -2.65
N THR A 230 18.92 28.05 -2.70
CA THR A 230 18.77 29.33 -3.38
C THR A 230 19.04 30.44 -2.38
N ASN A 231 20.08 31.23 -2.64
CA ASN A 231 20.54 32.30 -1.77
C ASN A 231 19.77 33.60 -2.02
N ALA A 232 19.75 34.49 -1.03
CA ALA A 232 19.06 35.77 -1.15
C ALA A 232 19.55 36.58 -2.36
N GLY A 233 18.62 37.00 -3.22
CA GLY A 233 18.90 37.78 -4.42
C GLY A 233 19.20 36.96 -5.68
N GLU A 234 19.24 35.62 -5.59
CA GLU A 234 19.31 34.76 -6.76
C GLU A 234 17.92 34.53 -7.37
N THR A 235 17.91 34.20 -8.66
CA THR A 235 16.70 33.90 -9.42
C THR A 235 16.38 32.40 -9.39
N GLY A 236 15.09 32.05 -9.49
CA GLY A 236 14.64 30.67 -9.63
C GLY A 236 13.45 30.39 -8.72
N GLU A 237 13.63 30.64 -7.42
CA GLU A 237 12.65 30.37 -6.37
C GLU A 237 12.89 31.23 -5.13
N ASN A 238 11.95 31.21 -4.18
CA ASN A 238 12.09 31.93 -2.92
C ASN A 238 13.27 31.37 -2.11
N PRO A 239 14.17 32.19 -1.56
CA PRO A 239 15.42 31.69 -1.00
C PRO A 239 15.25 30.99 0.35
N VAL A 240 15.65 29.73 0.43
CA VAL A 240 15.85 28.98 1.68
C VAL A 240 17.27 28.39 1.67
N PHE A 241 18.22 29.19 2.15
CA PHE A 241 19.64 28.89 2.07
C PHE A 241 20.29 28.66 3.44
N ASN A 242 20.98 27.54 3.57
CA ASN A 242 21.76 27.19 4.75
C ASN A 242 22.97 26.31 4.42
N TRP A 243 23.42 26.24 3.15
CA TRP A 243 24.60 25.46 2.79
C TRP A 243 25.88 26.07 3.37
N GLY A 244 26.72 25.24 3.98
CA GLY A 244 27.92 25.64 4.70
C GLY A 244 29.13 25.99 3.83
N TRP A 245 28.96 26.15 2.51
CA TRP A 245 30.02 26.47 1.54
C TRP A 245 31.15 25.42 1.44
N TRP A 246 30.90 24.18 1.86
CA TRP A 246 31.87 23.10 1.74
C TRP A 246 31.20 21.73 1.57
N GLY A 247 31.94 20.79 0.97
CA GLY A 247 31.46 19.47 0.59
C GLY A 247 31.15 19.42 -0.91
N ALA A 248 29.88 19.18 -1.25
CA ALA A 248 29.34 19.09 -2.60
C ALA A 248 29.49 20.41 -3.38
N ASN A 249 29.46 20.32 -4.71
CA ASN A 249 29.52 21.49 -5.58
C ASN A 249 28.14 22.10 -5.69
N ARG A 250 27.98 23.36 -5.30
CA ARG A 250 26.75 24.10 -5.57
C ARG A 250 26.80 24.72 -6.96
N THR A 251 25.79 24.45 -7.78
CA THR A 251 25.66 25.00 -9.13
C THR A 251 24.18 25.05 -9.53
N ASN A 252 23.84 25.78 -10.60
CA ASN A 252 22.50 25.87 -11.20
C ASN A 252 22.53 25.52 -12.69
N ASP A 253 23.54 24.76 -13.13
CA ASP A 253 23.79 24.46 -14.53
C ASP A 253 22.80 23.42 -15.08
N ALA A 254 21.76 23.90 -15.76
CA ALA A 254 20.77 23.04 -16.41
C ALA A 254 21.34 22.15 -17.53
N THR A 255 22.55 22.42 -18.04
CA THR A 255 23.24 21.50 -18.97
C THR A 255 23.83 20.29 -18.25
N LEU A 256 24.21 20.48 -16.98
CA LEU A 256 24.62 19.39 -16.11
C LEU A 256 23.38 18.67 -15.58
N PHE A 257 22.38 19.32 -14.99
CA PHE A 257 21.18 18.61 -14.53
C PHE A 257 19.92 19.32 -15.04
N PRO A 258 19.33 18.87 -16.17
CA PRO A 258 18.17 19.53 -16.76
C PRO A 258 16.97 19.46 -15.82
N GLY A 259 16.10 20.47 -15.91
CA GLY A 259 14.89 20.54 -15.08
C GLY A 259 15.09 21.10 -13.66
N THR A 260 16.26 21.67 -13.35
CA THR A 260 16.47 22.39 -12.08
C THR A 260 15.69 23.70 -12.04
N ARG A 261 15.24 24.10 -10.84
CA ARG A 261 14.49 25.33 -10.54
C ARG A 261 15.32 26.42 -9.86
N GLY A 262 16.58 26.12 -9.55
CA GLY A 262 17.45 26.96 -8.76
C GLY A 262 18.84 26.38 -8.71
N SER A 263 19.51 26.57 -7.58
CA SER A 263 20.79 25.91 -7.32
C SER A 263 20.56 24.54 -6.72
N TYR A 264 21.45 23.58 -7.02
CA TYR A 264 21.47 22.26 -6.43
C TYR A 264 22.88 21.90 -5.96
N LEU A 265 23.00 20.86 -5.13
CA LEU A 265 24.29 20.29 -4.75
C LEU A 265 24.60 19.09 -5.65
N GLN A 266 25.65 19.18 -6.45
CA GLN A 266 26.23 18.06 -7.17
C GLN A 266 27.32 17.40 -6.32
N ASN A 267 27.17 16.11 -6.10
CA ASN A 267 28.21 15.22 -5.62
C ASN A 267 28.84 14.51 -6.82
N ILE A 268 30.08 14.86 -7.18
CA ILE A 268 30.85 14.21 -8.24
C ILE A 268 32.23 13.80 -7.73
N PHE A 269 32.47 12.49 -7.65
CA PHE A 269 33.72 11.90 -7.20
C PHE A 269 33.85 10.47 -7.70
N GLY A 270 35.02 9.85 -7.50
CA GLY A 270 35.28 8.47 -7.91
C GLY A 270 36.51 7.90 -7.23
N GLY A 271 36.78 6.62 -7.50
CA GLY A 271 37.92 5.90 -6.92
C GLY A 271 37.86 5.79 -5.40
N VAL A 272 36.67 5.63 -4.84
CA VAL A 272 36.48 5.43 -3.40
C VAL A 272 36.62 3.94 -3.09
N GLY A 273 37.68 3.57 -2.39
CA GLY A 273 37.95 2.17 -2.02
C GLY A 273 36.90 1.59 -1.07
N ALA A 274 36.96 0.27 -0.83
CA ALA A 274 36.13 -0.35 0.20
C ALA A 274 36.51 0.15 1.61
N ASN A 275 35.54 0.23 2.50
CA ASN A 275 35.66 0.67 3.89
C ASN A 275 36.23 2.08 4.06
N ASP A 276 35.96 2.98 3.12
CA ASP A 276 36.39 4.37 3.16
C ASP A 276 35.33 5.25 3.83
N GLY A 277 35.57 5.54 5.11
CA GLY A 277 34.78 6.46 5.92
C GLY A 277 35.18 7.93 5.81
N ALA A 278 36.15 8.29 4.95
CA ALA A 278 36.68 9.65 4.83
C ALA A 278 35.78 10.56 3.98
N TRP A 279 34.53 10.70 4.42
CA TRP A 279 33.49 11.53 3.79
C TRP A 279 33.85 13.02 3.66
N TRP A 280 34.82 13.50 4.43
CA TRP A 280 35.35 14.87 4.34
C TRP A 280 36.22 15.09 3.10
N ASN A 281 36.59 14.03 2.38
CA ASN A 281 37.38 14.13 1.16
C ASN A 281 36.50 14.35 -0.06
N GLY A 282 36.94 15.27 -0.94
CA GLY A 282 36.57 15.27 -2.37
C GLY A 282 35.08 15.18 -2.64
N ASN A 283 34.30 16.18 -2.21
CA ASN A 283 32.92 16.36 -2.66
C ASN A 283 31.90 15.32 -2.16
N ARG A 284 32.20 14.59 -1.07
CA ARG A 284 31.38 13.48 -0.55
C ARG A 284 30.35 13.86 0.53
N SER A 285 29.98 15.13 0.68
CA SER A 285 29.01 15.55 1.72
C SER A 285 28.21 16.78 1.36
N GLY A 286 27.04 16.93 1.96
CA GLY A 286 26.28 18.18 2.01
C GLY A 286 26.22 18.64 3.46
N ASN A 287 26.81 19.82 3.72
CA ASN A 287 26.94 20.35 5.06
C ASN A 287 26.12 21.62 5.17
N PHE A 288 25.26 21.69 6.17
CA PHE A 288 24.30 22.77 6.33
C PHE A 288 24.38 23.37 7.73
N SER A 289 24.08 24.65 7.84
CA SER A 289 23.89 25.32 9.13
C SER A 289 22.51 24.99 9.72
N ASP A 290 22.43 25.09 11.05
CA ASP A 290 21.20 24.87 11.80
C ASP A 290 20.05 25.79 11.32
N ILE A 291 18.84 25.24 11.30
CA ILE A 291 17.60 25.98 11.02
C ILE A 291 16.84 26.13 12.32
N THR A 292 16.66 27.37 12.77
CA THR A 292 16.18 27.69 14.11
C THR A 292 14.72 28.15 14.15
N ASN A 293 14.10 28.38 13.00
CA ASN A 293 12.79 29.01 12.87
C ASN A 293 11.71 28.12 12.22
N MET A 294 12.04 26.87 11.84
CA MET A 294 11.07 25.95 11.23
C MET A 294 10.06 25.41 12.25
N PHE A 295 10.55 24.95 13.41
CA PHE A 295 9.73 24.37 14.46
C PHE A 295 9.87 25.13 15.78
N THR A 296 8.91 24.86 16.68
CA THR A 296 8.98 25.28 18.08
C THR A 296 9.23 24.06 18.97
N ALA A 297 9.54 24.27 20.25
CA ALA A 297 9.73 23.18 21.21
C ALA A 297 8.55 22.19 21.31
N ALA A 298 7.34 22.59 20.93
CA ALA A 298 6.17 21.72 20.93
C ALA A 298 6.28 20.55 19.93
N ILE A 299 7.09 20.70 18.87
CA ILE A 299 7.29 19.62 17.89
C ILE A 299 7.95 18.40 18.52
N MET A 300 8.80 18.63 19.53
CA MET A 300 9.72 17.64 20.08
C MET A 300 8.99 16.41 20.64
N THR A 301 7.75 16.58 21.11
CA THR A 301 6.93 15.50 21.69
C THR A 301 6.09 14.76 20.65
N GLN A 302 6.07 15.21 19.39
CA GLN A 302 5.32 14.56 18.33
C GLN A 302 6.04 13.30 17.86
N GLN A 303 5.27 12.30 17.44
CA GLN A 303 5.83 11.05 16.89
C GLN A 303 6.58 11.33 15.59
N ALA A 304 7.80 10.81 15.48
CA ALA A 304 8.62 10.91 14.27
C ALA A 304 7.93 10.20 13.09
N SER A 305 7.15 9.15 13.36
CA SER A 305 6.40 8.41 12.33
C SER A 305 5.40 9.27 11.55
N ASN A 306 5.00 10.42 12.09
CA ASN A 306 4.05 11.34 11.46
C ASN A 306 4.72 12.35 10.52
N TYR A 307 6.02 12.23 10.29
CA TYR A 307 6.79 13.15 9.47
C TYR A 307 7.70 12.40 8.51
N VAL A 308 8.00 13.03 7.38
CA VAL A 308 8.94 12.54 6.37
C VAL A 308 9.95 13.62 6.01
N LEU A 309 11.19 13.23 5.75
CA LEU A 309 12.12 14.02 4.96
C LEU A 309 11.83 13.76 3.48
N LYS A 310 11.71 14.83 2.68
CA LYS A 310 11.68 14.76 1.23
C LYS A 310 12.79 15.62 0.62
N PHE A 311 13.22 15.22 -0.57
CA PHE A 311 14.16 15.97 -1.40
C PHE A 311 14.09 15.44 -2.83
N GLU A 312 14.58 16.23 -3.78
CA GLU A 312 14.75 15.81 -5.16
C GLU A 312 16.17 15.26 -5.38
N ILE A 313 16.29 14.18 -6.13
CA ILE A 313 17.56 13.58 -6.57
C ILE A 313 17.57 13.39 -8.08
N ASN A 314 18.74 13.59 -8.70
CA ASN A 314 19.00 13.24 -10.08
C ASN A 314 20.38 12.56 -10.20
N THR A 315 20.47 11.42 -10.89
CA THR A 315 21.73 10.69 -11.10
C THR A 315 22.17 10.78 -12.56
N LYS A 316 23.45 11.06 -12.78
CA LYS A 316 24.07 10.98 -14.11
C LYS A 316 24.52 9.59 -14.48
N GLU A 317 25.07 8.89 -13.51
CA GLU A 317 25.54 7.53 -13.67
C GLU A 317 24.75 6.61 -12.75
N PRO A 318 24.58 5.34 -13.15
CA PRO A 318 24.09 4.29 -12.29
C PRO A 318 24.77 4.26 -10.92
N TRP A 319 24.00 4.43 -9.84
CA TRP A 319 24.49 4.22 -8.48
C TRP A 319 24.37 2.73 -8.13
N THR A 320 25.49 2.07 -7.84
CA THR A 320 25.56 0.61 -7.63
C THR A 320 26.15 0.18 -6.29
N ALA A 321 26.83 1.06 -5.56
CA ALA A 321 27.49 0.75 -4.29
C ALA A 321 27.71 2.01 -3.44
N GLY A 322 28.05 1.84 -2.16
CA GLY A 322 28.27 2.94 -1.24
C GLY A 322 26.98 3.48 -0.62
N ILE A 323 27.13 4.37 0.35
CA ILE A 323 26.07 4.73 1.28
C ILE A 323 26.06 6.23 1.43
N ASN A 324 24.93 6.87 1.11
CA ASN A 324 24.71 8.24 1.54
C ASN A 324 24.02 8.23 2.90
N LEU A 325 24.77 8.49 3.96
CA LEU A 325 24.23 8.66 5.30
C LEU A 325 23.59 10.04 5.40
N ILE A 326 22.26 10.08 5.39
CA ILE A 326 21.48 11.28 5.64
C ILE A 326 21.31 11.40 7.16
N ARG A 327 21.60 12.56 7.75
CA ARG A 327 21.74 12.72 9.20
C ARG A 327 20.87 13.84 9.74
N PHE A 328 20.34 13.58 10.94
CA PHE A 328 19.75 14.57 11.81
C PHE A 328 20.60 14.65 13.09
N GLY A 329 21.20 15.82 13.31
CA GLY A 329 22.22 16.00 14.36
C GLY A 329 23.36 15.00 14.23
N ASP A 330 23.93 14.61 15.36
CA ASP A 330 25.09 13.70 15.41
C ASP A 330 24.70 12.22 15.57
N ASN A 331 23.50 11.95 16.09
CA ASN A 331 23.17 10.64 16.63
C ASN A 331 22.34 9.78 15.70
N TYR A 332 21.52 10.38 14.83
CA TYR A 332 20.57 9.65 13.99
C TYR A 332 20.92 9.78 12.51
N ALA A 333 20.95 8.65 11.83
CA ALA A 333 21.22 8.57 10.41
C ALA A 333 20.25 7.61 9.71
N TYR A 334 19.95 7.92 8.46
CA TYR A 334 19.33 7.00 7.51
C TYR A 334 20.36 6.60 6.47
N ARG A 335 20.52 5.29 6.26
CA ARG A 335 21.45 4.72 5.27
C ARG A 335 20.76 4.69 3.91
N PHE A 336 20.86 5.78 3.15
CA PHE A 336 20.25 5.84 1.83
C PHE A 336 21.09 5.04 0.84
N MET A 337 20.55 3.89 0.43
CA MET A 337 21.16 2.92 -0.48
C MET A 337 20.08 2.44 -1.46
N PRO A 338 19.53 3.32 -2.31
CA PRO A 338 18.40 2.99 -3.16
C PRO A 338 18.71 1.86 -4.16
N TRP A 339 20.01 1.63 -4.44
CA TRP A 339 20.50 0.54 -5.26
C TRP A 339 20.30 -0.85 -4.64
N SER A 340 20.35 -0.98 -3.30
CA SER A 340 20.38 -2.28 -2.61
C SER A 340 19.10 -3.11 -2.78
N GLY A 341 17.98 -2.48 -3.12
CA GLY A 341 16.70 -3.14 -3.36
C GLY A 341 16.15 -2.94 -4.79
N ALA A 342 16.91 -2.28 -5.66
CA ALA A 342 16.51 -2.03 -7.03
C ALA A 342 16.83 -3.23 -7.93
N PRO A 343 16.15 -3.39 -9.08
CA PRO A 343 16.55 -4.36 -10.10
C PRO A 343 18.05 -4.24 -10.43
N ASP A 344 18.72 -5.39 -10.56
CA ASP A 344 20.16 -5.49 -10.83
C ASP A 344 21.06 -4.76 -9.84
N SER A 345 20.56 -4.48 -8.63
CA SER A 345 21.26 -3.69 -7.60
C SER A 345 21.73 -2.32 -8.10
N LYS A 346 20.96 -1.70 -8.98
CA LYS A 346 21.28 -0.42 -9.63
C LYS A 346 20.18 0.60 -9.40
N PHE A 347 20.54 1.79 -8.92
CA PHE A 347 19.65 2.94 -8.89
C PHE A 347 20.05 3.97 -9.95
N ASP A 348 19.08 4.39 -10.76
CA ASP A 348 19.28 5.34 -11.85
C ASP A 348 17.98 6.12 -12.07
N THR A 349 18.09 7.44 -12.08
CA THR A 349 16.95 8.32 -12.34
C THR A 349 16.78 8.64 -13.82
N GLU A 350 17.72 8.23 -14.67
CA GLU A 350 17.79 8.50 -16.11
C GLU A 350 17.87 10.00 -16.41
N ASP A 351 18.76 10.70 -15.69
CA ASP A 351 18.97 12.15 -15.81
C ASP A 351 17.72 13.01 -15.52
N LYS A 352 16.75 12.44 -14.79
CA LYS A 352 15.53 13.14 -14.37
C LYS A 352 15.51 13.32 -12.86
N TRP A 353 15.02 14.48 -12.43
CA TRP A 353 14.74 14.74 -11.03
C TRP A 353 13.59 13.87 -10.53
N ARG A 354 13.79 13.25 -9.36
CA ARG A 354 12.79 12.44 -8.68
C ARG A 354 12.69 12.78 -7.21
N THR A 355 11.49 12.79 -6.67
CA THR A 355 11.27 13.00 -5.24
C THR A 355 11.57 11.72 -4.47
N VAL A 356 12.43 11.82 -3.46
CA VAL A 356 12.66 10.80 -2.45
C VAL A 356 11.84 11.16 -1.21
N THR A 357 11.22 10.18 -0.57
CA THR A 357 10.48 10.33 0.68
C THR A 357 10.97 9.32 1.71
N ILE A 358 11.39 9.79 2.88
CA ILE A 358 11.91 8.97 3.97
C ILE A 358 11.15 9.29 5.24
N ASN A 359 10.44 8.31 5.81
CA ASN A 359 9.79 8.49 7.11
C ASN A 359 10.83 8.75 8.20
N LEU A 360 10.59 9.77 9.04
CA LEU A 360 11.57 10.18 10.05
C LEU A 360 11.81 9.11 11.12
N ALA A 361 10.85 8.21 11.39
CA ALA A 361 11.07 7.06 12.27
C ALA A 361 12.05 6.02 11.68
N ALA A 362 12.37 6.10 10.39
CA ALA A 362 13.37 5.23 9.76
C ALA A 362 14.82 5.66 10.04
N PHE A 363 15.03 6.89 10.54
CA PHE A 363 16.35 7.33 10.99
C PHE A 363 16.70 6.61 12.28
N LYS A 364 17.92 6.07 12.34
CA LYS A 364 18.34 5.17 13.41
C LYS A 364 19.60 5.68 14.08
N ALA A 365 19.70 5.40 15.37
CA ALA A 365 20.94 5.57 16.13
C ALA A 365 22.04 4.65 15.57
N ALA A 366 23.28 4.86 16.04
CA ALA A 366 24.35 3.91 15.79
C ALA A 366 24.19 2.63 16.64
N ALA A 367 24.57 1.49 16.09
CA ALA A 367 24.77 0.24 16.82
C ALA A 367 26.08 -0.41 16.35
N ASP A 368 26.86 -0.93 17.30
CA ASP A 368 28.17 -1.57 17.05
C ASP A 368 29.14 -0.69 16.22
N GLY A 369 29.14 0.62 16.50
CA GLY A 369 29.96 1.59 15.79
C GLY A 369 29.53 1.91 14.37
N LYS A 370 28.39 1.34 13.90
CA LYS A 370 27.81 1.61 12.58
C LYS A 370 26.62 2.54 12.71
N GLU A 371 26.59 3.61 11.94
CA GLU A 371 25.49 4.58 11.95
C GLU A 371 24.26 4.06 11.20
N GLY A 372 23.08 4.41 11.70
CA GLY A 372 21.82 4.09 11.04
C GLY A 372 21.44 2.61 11.10
N THR A 373 22.02 1.84 12.04
CA THR A 373 21.76 0.40 12.22
C THR A 373 21.07 0.06 13.54
N GLY A 374 20.98 1.02 14.47
CA GLY A 374 20.40 0.84 15.80
C GLY A 374 18.89 1.08 15.88
N ALA A 375 18.45 1.55 17.05
CA ALA A 375 17.04 1.87 17.31
C ALA A 375 16.57 3.05 16.45
N GLY A 376 15.34 2.96 15.94
CA GLY A 376 14.70 4.05 15.18
C GLY A 376 14.25 5.19 16.07
N ALA A 377 14.21 6.40 15.52
CA ALA A 377 13.65 7.56 16.19
C ALA A 377 12.17 7.35 16.51
N VAL A 378 11.76 7.68 17.73
CA VAL A 378 10.37 7.54 18.18
C VAL A 378 9.67 8.88 18.11
N THR A 379 10.34 9.93 18.56
CA THR A 379 9.80 11.29 18.62
C THR A 379 10.65 12.26 17.80
N MET A 380 10.09 13.40 17.41
CA MET A 380 10.87 14.46 16.75
C MET A 380 12.03 14.95 17.62
N GLY A 381 11.90 14.87 18.95
CA GLY A 381 12.97 15.23 19.88
C GLY A 381 14.21 14.35 19.82
N ASP A 382 14.12 13.15 19.23
CA ASP A 382 15.29 12.32 18.94
C ASP A 382 16.15 12.91 17.81
N LEU A 383 15.51 13.59 16.86
CA LEU A 383 16.12 14.09 15.62
C LEU A 383 16.51 15.57 15.68
N LEU A 384 15.88 16.34 16.56
CA LEU A 384 16.04 17.79 16.63
C LEU A 384 16.84 18.22 17.86
N LYS A 385 17.56 19.33 17.72
CA LYS A 385 18.19 20.02 18.86
C LYS A 385 17.11 20.70 19.74
N PRO A 386 17.45 21.04 21.00
CA PRO A 386 16.52 21.76 21.88
C PRO A 386 15.86 22.96 21.21
N GLY A 387 14.56 23.14 21.43
CA GLY A 387 13.78 24.20 20.80
C GLY A 387 13.18 23.85 19.43
N GLY A 388 13.43 22.65 18.91
CA GLY A 388 12.98 22.25 17.56
C GLY A 388 13.94 22.65 16.45
N VAL A 389 15.20 22.92 16.81
CA VAL A 389 16.24 23.32 15.85
C VAL A 389 16.62 22.13 14.97
N VAL A 390 16.54 22.32 13.65
CA VAL A 390 16.89 21.29 12.68
C VAL A 390 18.39 21.39 12.38
N THR A 391 19.10 20.29 12.63
CA THR A 391 20.50 20.11 12.19
C THR A 391 20.52 18.99 11.18
N PHE A 392 20.79 19.32 9.92
CA PHE A 392 20.68 18.40 8.80
C PHE A 392 21.99 18.35 8.01
N GLY A 393 22.30 17.18 7.48
CA GLY A 393 23.38 17.01 6.51
C GLY A 393 23.44 15.61 5.98
N TYR A 394 24.32 15.37 5.01
CA TYR A 394 24.54 14.04 4.50
C TYR A 394 26.02 13.80 4.18
N ARG A 395 26.42 12.52 4.22
CA ARG A 395 27.80 12.12 3.96
C ARG A 395 27.86 10.78 3.25
N PHE A 396 28.72 10.70 2.24
CA PHE A 396 28.93 9.50 1.46
C PHE A 396 30.14 8.73 1.99
N ILE A 397 29.93 7.43 2.24
CA ILE A 397 30.95 6.47 2.67
C ILE A 397 30.82 5.17 1.89
N THR A 398 31.84 4.33 1.97
CA THR A 398 31.78 2.95 1.48
C THR A 398 32.01 1.96 2.61
N GLU A 399 31.43 0.77 2.46
CA GLU A 399 31.74 -0.41 3.28
C GLU A 399 32.36 -1.46 2.36
N ASP A 400 31.82 -2.68 2.29
CA ASP A 400 32.47 -3.79 1.60
C ASP A 400 32.69 -3.56 0.09
N ALA A 401 31.86 -2.75 -0.56
CA ALA A 401 31.94 -2.45 -1.98
C ALA A 401 32.56 -1.06 -2.26
N PRO A 402 33.54 -0.96 -3.17
CA PRO A 402 34.08 0.32 -3.63
C PRO A 402 33.10 1.05 -4.55
N VAL A 403 33.40 2.32 -4.83
CA VAL A 403 32.66 3.16 -5.78
C VAL A 403 33.62 3.77 -6.78
N ASP A 404 33.49 3.36 -8.05
CA ASP A 404 34.32 3.84 -9.14
C ASP A 404 33.96 5.28 -9.53
N VAL A 405 32.66 5.57 -9.66
CA VAL A 405 32.12 6.89 -9.93
C VAL A 405 30.80 7.10 -9.18
N TYR A 406 30.64 8.30 -8.65
CA TYR A 406 29.39 8.79 -8.12
C TYR A 406 29.14 10.17 -8.70
N ASN A 407 27.99 10.36 -9.34
CA ASN A 407 27.58 11.65 -9.90
C ASN A 407 26.07 11.82 -9.74
N ALA A 408 25.68 12.52 -8.68
CA ALA A 408 24.29 12.78 -8.37
C ALA A 408 24.09 14.22 -7.88
N ALA A 409 22.93 14.77 -8.15
CA ALA A 409 22.49 16.07 -7.67
C ALA A 409 21.36 15.92 -6.66
N TYR A 410 21.34 16.82 -5.68
CA TYR A 410 20.33 16.89 -4.62
C TYR A 410 19.82 18.31 -4.46
N ASP A 411 18.52 18.43 -4.21
CA ASP A 411 17.88 19.73 -4.01
C ASP A 411 16.59 19.62 -3.17
N ASN A 412 16.05 20.76 -2.75
CA ASN A 412 14.70 20.92 -2.21
C ASN A 412 14.40 20.06 -0.98
N PHE A 413 15.36 20.00 -0.05
CA PHE A 413 15.18 19.31 1.22
C PHE A 413 14.05 19.95 2.03
N ARG A 414 13.11 19.14 2.52
CA ARG A 414 11.92 19.58 3.26
C ARG A 414 11.42 18.52 4.24
N ILE A 415 10.79 18.94 5.34
CA ILE A 415 10.19 18.04 6.33
C ILE A 415 8.69 18.22 6.33
N ILE A 416 7.96 17.19 5.91
CA ILE A 416 6.51 17.23 5.74
C ILE A 416 5.82 16.40 6.82
N LYS A 417 4.74 16.94 7.39
CA LYS A 417 3.82 16.14 8.20
C LYS A 417 2.90 15.31 7.30
N ILE A 418 2.98 13.99 7.40
CA ILE A 418 2.11 13.04 6.67
C ILE A 418 0.79 12.84 7.43
N ARG A 419 -0.28 12.49 6.70
CA ARG A 419 -1.64 12.43 7.26
C ARG A 419 -2.14 11.03 7.54
#